data_AF-A0A413THN5-F1
#
_entry.id   AF-A0A413THN5-F1
#
_cell.length_a   1.000
_cell.length_b   1.000
_cell.length_c   1.000
_cell.angle_alpha   90.00
_cell.angle_beta   90.00
_cell.angle_gamma   90.00
#
_symmetry.space_group_name_H-M   'P 1'
#
loop_
_entity.id
_entity.type
_entity.pdbx_description
1 polymer ?
#
loop_
_entity_poly.entity_id
_entity_poly.type
_entity_poly.pdbx_seq_one_letter_code
_entity_poly.pdbx_strand_id
1 'polypeptide(L)'
;MLLRKFGRYGLLVIDEWLLNKPDSLFRAMFLELMELSYGSSSTVFCTQYRPKNRHARLGGGLHAEAIMDRIVHGTVWLETGDVNMRDIYG
;
A
#
# COMPACT_ATOMS: atom_id res chain seq x y z
N MET A 1 -19.32 -2.25 4.10
CA MET A 1 -19.30 -2.23 5.59
C MET A 1 -17.88 -2.27 6.16
N LEU A 2 -16.98 -3.11 5.61
CA LEU A 2 -15.59 -3.24 6.07
C LEU A 2 -14.70 -2.01 5.73
N LEU A 3 -14.82 -1.46 4.52
CA LEU A 3 -14.04 -0.29 4.07
C LEU A 3 -14.25 0.96 4.92
N ARG A 4 -15.52 1.25 5.26
CA ARG A 4 -15.87 2.34 6.18
C ARG A 4 -15.31 2.16 7.59
N LYS A 5 -15.03 0.92 8.01
CA LYS A 5 -14.35 0.66 9.28
C LYS A 5 -12.87 1.00 9.19
N PHE A 6 -12.21 0.61 8.10
CA PHE A 6 -10.77 0.89 7.91
C PHE A 6 -10.48 2.37 7.65
N GLY A 7 -11.30 3.06 6.86
CA GLY A 7 -11.14 4.50 6.58
C GLY A 7 -11.42 5.42 7.78
N ARG A 8 -11.81 4.88 8.95
CA ARG A 8 -12.02 5.66 10.19
C ARG A 8 -10.83 5.63 11.15
N TYR A 9 -9.84 4.77 10.93
CA TYR A 9 -8.65 4.76 11.77
C TYR A 9 -7.77 5.96 11.43
N GLY A 10 -7.22 6.64 12.46
CA GLY A 10 -6.26 7.72 12.25
C GLY A 10 -4.93 7.24 11.64
N LEU A 11 -4.62 5.95 11.80
CA LEU A 11 -3.46 5.28 11.21
C LEU A 11 -3.85 3.88 10.74
N LEU A 12 -3.58 3.58 9.47
CA LEU A 12 -3.71 2.26 8.88
C LEU A 12 -2.32 1.70 8.56
N VAL A 13 -2.03 0.46 8.96
CA VAL A 13 -0.77 -0.23 8.62
C VAL A 13 -1.08 -1.39 7.68
N ILE A 14 -0.41 -1.41 6.53
CA ILE A 14 -0.54 -2.45 5.51
C ILE A 14 0.80 -3.16 5.39
N ASP A 15 0.88 -4.32 6.03
CA ASP A 15 2.05 -5.17 5.96
C ASP A 15 2.08 -6.00 4.67
N GLU A 16 3.27 -6.44 4.26
CA GLU A 16 3.50 -7.25 3.07
C GLU A 16 2.87 -6.67 1.79
N TRP A 17 2.90 -5.34 1.64
CA TRP A 17 2.24 -4.64 0.55
C TRP A 17 2.71 -5.16 -0.82
N LEU A 18 1.70 -5.55 -1.60
CA LEU A 18 1.79 -6.22 -2.90
C LEU A 18 2.39 -7.62 -2.89
N LEU A 19 2.72 -8.29 -1.78
CA LEU A 19 3.35 -9.63 -1.81
C LEU A 19 2.74 -10.56 -2.88
N ASN A 20 1.41 -10.60 -2.97
CA ASN A 20 0.68 -11.19 -4.08
C ASN A 20 0.15 -10.14 -5.06
N LYS A 21 0.10 -10.49 -6.36
CA LYS A 21 -0.53 -9.64 -7.38
C LYS A 21 -2.04 -9.56 -7.08
N PRO A 22 -2.61 -8.38 -6.86
CA PRO A 22 -4.03 -8.26 -6.58
C PRO A 22 -4.88 -8.49 -7.83
N ASP A 23 -6.04 -9.11 -7.64
CA ASP A 23 -7.05 -9.25 -8.68
C ASP A 23 -7.79 -7.92 -8.92
N SER A 24 -8.72 -7.89 -9.88
CA SER A 24 -9.51 -6.67 -10.18
C SER A 24 -10.39 -6.22 -9.02
N LEU A 25 -11.00 -7.15 -8.28
CA LEU A 25 -11.90 -6.83 -7.18
C LEU A 25 -11.13 -6.18 -6.03
N PHE A 26 -9.99 -6.75 -5.66
CA PHE A 26 -9.11 -6.20 -4.64
C PHE A 26 -8.61 -4.82 -5.03
N ARG A 27 -8.22 -4.60 -6.28
CA ARG A 27 -7.77 -3.26 -6.75
C ARG A 27 -8.87 -2.22 -6.65
N ALA A 28 -10.09 -2.55 -7.04
CA ALA A 28 -11.23 -1.64 -6.91
C ALA A 28 -11.54 -1.30 -5.45
N MET A 29 -11.60 -2.33 -4.60
CA MET A 29 -11.78 -2.17 -3.15
C MET A 29 -10.66 -1.31 -2.52
N PHE A 30 -9.42 -1.55 -2.94
CA PHE A 30 -8.26 -0.83 -2.43
C PHE A 30 -8.25 0.64 -2.85
N LEU A 31 -8.65 0.93 -4.08
CA LEU A 31 -8.81 2.31 -4.56
C LEU A 31 -9.83 3.08 -3.71
N GLU A 32 -10.98 2.47 -3.41
CA GLU A 32 -12.00 3.08 -2.54
C GLU A 32 -11.44 3.37 -1.13
N LEU A 33 -10.65 2.44 -0.57
CA LEU A 33 -9.99 2.64 0.73
C LEU A 33 -8.99 3.81 0.70
N MET A 34 -8.19 3.91 -0.36
CA MET A 34 -7.23 4.99 -0.52
C MET A 34 -7.93 6.34 -0.70
N GLU A 35 -9.04 6.38 -1.43
CA GLU A 35 -9.86 7.60 -1.55
C GLU A 35 -10.44 8.07 -0.21
N LEU A 36 -10.94 7.14 0.61
CA LEU A 36 -11.50 7.46 1.92
C LEU A 36 -10.45 8.00 2.90
N SER A 37 -9.22 7.50 2.81
CA SER A 37 -8.11 7.90 3.70
C SER A 37 -7.32 9.11 3.19
N TYR A 38 -7.44 9.44 1.91
CA TYR A 38 -6.67 10.52 1.28
C TYR A 38 -6.93 11.87 1.96
N GLY A 39 -5.88 12.47 2.50
CA GLY A 39 -5.94 13.77 3.20
C GLY A 39 -6.61 13.74 4.57
N SER A 40 -7.08 12.58 5.05
CA SER A 40 -7.84 12.45 6.31
C SER A 40 -7.15 11.59 7.36
N SER A 41 -6.33 10.62 6.94
CA SER A 41 -5.65 9.66 7.83
C SER A 41 -4.30 9.22 7.26
N SER A 42 -3.40 8.77 8.14
CA SER A 42 -2.08 8.28 7.71
C SER A 42 -2.13 6.79 7.36
N THR A 43 -1.37 6.39 6.34
CA THR A 43 -1.20 4.98 5.98
C THR A 43 0.28 4.62 5.90
N VAL A 44 0.67 3.52 6.55
CA VAL A 44 2.03 2.97 6.49
C VAL A 44 2.01 1.70 5.63
N PHE A 45 2.90 1.67 4.64
CA PHE A 45 3.07 0.55 3.73
C PHE A 45 4.41 -0.13 3.97
N CYS A 46 4.39 -1.38 4.42
CA CYS A 46 5.60 -2.20 4.53
C CYS A 46 5.72 -3.05 3.27
N THR A 47 6.86 -3.02 2.59
CA THR A 47 7.04 -3.81 1.37
C THR A 47 8.50 -4.09 1.08
N GLN A 48 8.76 -5.24 0.46
CA GLN A 48 10.08 -5.63 -0.05
C GLN A 48 10.32 -5.09 -1.48
N TYR A 49 9.31 -4.50 -2.11
CA TYR A 49 9.40 -4.04 -3.49
C TYR A 49 9.77 -2.56 -3.58
N ARG A 50 10.81 -2.29 -4.38
CA ARG A 50 11.20 -0.93 -4.75
C ARG A 50 10.04 -0.19 -5.44
N PRO A 51 9.94 1.15 -5.26
CA PRO A 51 8.84 1.96 -5.82
C PRO A 51 8.57 1.69 -7.31
N LYS A 52 9.65 1.60 -8.11
CA LYS A 52 9.61 1.35 -9.56
C LYS A 52 8.86 0.08 -9.99
N ASN A 53 8.74 -0.91 -9.11
CA ASN A 53 8.11 -2.20 -9.42
C ASN A 53 6.62 -2.22 -9.05
N ARG A 54 6.12 -1.25 -8.27
CA ARG A 54 4.78 -1.34 -7.66
C ARG A 54 3.65 -1.18 -8.68
N HIS A 55 3.77 -0.23 -9.60
CA HIS A 55 2.76 -0.01 -10.66
C HIS A 55 2.54 -1.27 -11.51
N ALA A 56 3.62 -1.93 -11.93
CA ALA A 56 3.53 -3.19 -12.67
C ALA A 56 2.89 -4.32 -11.84
N ARG A 57 3.18 -4.38 -10.53
CA ARG A 57 2.63 -5.40 -9.63
C ARG A 57 1.16 -5.15 -9.26
N LEU A 58 0.66 -3.92 -9.37
CA LEU A 58 -0.76 -3.60 -9.36
C LEU A 58 -1.48 -3.99 -10.69
N GLY A 59 -0.77 -4.60 -11.63
CA GLY A 59 -1.31 -4.98 -12.93
C GLY A 59 -1.32 -3.87 -13.98
N GLY A 60 -0.74 -2.70 -13.66
CA GLY A 60 -0.60 -1.57 -14.56
C GLY A 60 -1.92 -0.92 -15.01
N GLY A 61 -1.81 -0.02 -15.98
CA GLY A 61 -2.94 0.70 -16.56
C GLY A 61 -3.56 1.72 -15.63
N LEU A 62 -4.72 2.25 -16.03
CA LEU A 62 -5.35 3.40 -15.38
C LEU A 62 -5.65 3.17 -13.88
N HIS A 63 -6.11 1.98 -13.49
CA HIS A 63 -6.40 1.68 -12.09
C HIS A 63 -5.15 1.62 -11.22
N ALA A 64 -4.05 1.07 -11.73
CA ALA A 64 -2.79 1.03 -10.98
C ALA A 64 -2.24 2.45 -10.79
N GLU A 65 -2.33 3.28 -11.81
CA GLU A 65 -1.91 4.69 -11.75
C GLU A 65 -2.74 5.46 -10.71
N ALA A 66 -4.07 5.36 -10.76
CA ALA A 66 -4.96 6.03 -9.81
C ALA A 66 -4.68 5.65 -8.34
N ILE A 67 -4.38 4.38 -8.08
CA ILE A 67 -3.99 3.92 -6.73
C ILE A 67 -2.62 4.51 -6.35
N MET A 68 -1.65 4.43 -7.25
CA MET A 68 -0.29 4.93 -7.00
C MET A 68 -0.26 6.42 -6.74
N ASP A 69 -1.05 7.23 -7.44
CA ASP A 69 -1.13 8.68 -7.22
C ASP A 69 -1.52 9.02 -5.78
N ARG A 70 -2.52 8.31 -5.23
CA ARG A 70 -3.00 8.53 -3.85
C ARG A 70 -1.98 8.09 -2.80
N ILE A 71 -1.17 7.08 -3.11
CA ILE A 71 -0.11 6.62 -2.20
C ILE A 71 1.09 7.56 -2.29
N VAL A 72 1.64 7.77 -3.49
CA VAL A 72 2.91 8.47 -3.69
C VAL A 72 2.79 9.95 -3.29
N HIS A 73 1.64 10.57 -3.53
CA HIS A 73 1.42 11.97 -3.17
C HIS A 73 1.35 12.14 -1.64
N GLY A 74 2.41 12.71 -1.06
CA GLY A 74 2.52 12.93 0.40
C GLY A 74 3.16 11.76 1.17
N THR A 75 3.64 10.71 0.50
CA THR A 75 4.40 9.65 1.15
C THR A 75 5.84 10.08 1.45
N VAL A 76 6.28 9.78 2.67
CA VAL A 76 7.70 9.77 3.05
C VAL A 76 8.24 8.36 2.90
N TRP A 77 9.40 8.24 2.25
CA TRP A 77 10.03 6.95 1.96
C TRP A 77 11.07 6.62 3.03
N LEU A 78 10.96 5.43 3.61
CA LEU A 78 11.93 4.89 4.55
C LEU A 78 12.51 3.61 3.94
N GLU A 79 13.82 3.61 3.68
CA GLU A 79 14.54 2.43 3.25
C GLU A 79 15.13 1.73 4.47
N THR A 80 14.78 0.46 4.66
CA THR A 80 15.37 -0.39 5.69
C THR A 80 16.66 -1.00 5.16
N GLY A 81 17.63 -1.27 6.04
CA GLY A 81 18.87 -1.94 5.67
C GLY A 81 18.67 -3.41 5.26
N ASP A 82 19.76 -4.06 4.87
CA ASP A 82 19.76 -5.42 4.32
C ASP A 82 19.81 -6.52 5.40
N VAL A 83 19.65 -6.16 6.67
CA VAL A 83 19.76 -7.11 7.79
C VAL A 83 18.49 -7.94 7.89
N ASN A 84 18.62 -9.26 7.71
CA ASN A 84 17.55 -10.19 7.99
C ASN A 84 17.47 -10.48 9.50
N MET A 85 16.43 -9.94 10.13
CA MET A 85 16.20 -10.14 11.56
C MET A 85 15.88 -11.59 11.94
N ARG A 86 15.35 -12.40 11.01
CA ARG A 86 15.06 -13.82 11.26
C ARG A 86 16.34 -14.64 11.37
N ASP A 87 17.41 -14.25 10.68
CA ASP A 87 18.69 -14.96 10.78
C ASP A 87 19.40 -14.65 12.11
N ILE A 88 19.06 -13.53 12.76
CA ILE A 88 19.68 -13.10 14.03
C ILE A 88 18.89 -13.61 15.24
N TYR A 89 17.56 -13.59 15.18
CA TYR A 89 16.68 -13.85 16.33
C TYR A 89 15.67 -14.97 16.12
N GLY A 90 15.66 -15.61 14.95
CA GLY A 90 14.72 -16.68 14.58
C GLY A 90 15.19 -18.07 14.96
#